data_AF-A0A4R5CWV5-F1
#
_entry.id   AF-A0A4R5CWV5-F1
#
_cell.length_a   1.000
_cell.length_b   1.000
_cell.length_c   1.000
_cell.angle_alpha   90.00
_cell.angle_beta   90.00
_cell.angle_gamma   90.00
#
_symmetry.space_group_name_H-M   'P 1'
#
loop_
_entity.id
_entity.type
_entity.pdbx_description
1 polymer ?
#
loop_
_entity_poly.entity_id
_entity_poly.type
_entity_poly.pdbx_seq_one_letter_code
_entity_poly.pdbx_strand_id
1 'polypeptide(L)'
;MMKITEYTISQFDFDLINHIKTLRLEKKISQEQLSISMGLARSFVGNVENINESHKYSTRHLTLLARAFGYKNISDLMKFPTPQYDRIKVTVKQTMNESGTKALSSEVVKIEHLK
;
A
#
# COMPACT_ATOMS: atom_id res chain seq x y z
N MET A 1 11.00 2.48 -20.89
CA MET A 1 9.71 2.46 -21.65
C MET A 1 8.59 2.91 -20.73
N MET A 2 7.58 3.63 -21.22
CA MET A 2 6.43 4.05 -20.41
C MET A 2 5.25 3.11 -20.62
N LYS A 3 4.61 2.70 -19.52
CA LYS A 3 3.42 1.82 -19.54
C LYS A 3 2.33 2.42 -18.65
N ILE A 4 1.09 2.42 -19.12
CA ILE A 4 -0.08 2.76 -18.31
C ILE A 4 -0.81 1.47 -18.01
N THR A 5 -1.12 1.25 -16.74
CA THR A 5 -1.86 0.06 -16.27
C THR A 5 -3.01 0.50 -15.37
N GLU A 6 -4.16 -0.14 -15.51
CA GLU A 6 -5.32 0.08 -14.65
C GLU A 6 -5.46 -1.07 -13.65
N TYR A 7 -5.71 -0.72 -12.38
CA TYR A 7 -5.95 -1.69 -11.31
C TYR A 7 -7.30 -1.43 -10.66
N THR A 8 -8.06 -2.48 -10.39
CA THR A 8 -9.25 -2.39 -9.54
C THR A 8 -8.90 -2.91 -8.15
N ILE A 9 -9.14 -2.11 -7.11
CA ILE A 9 -8.82 -2.41 -5.72
C ILE A 9 -9.95 -1.92 -4.82
N SER A 10 -10.13 -2.53 -3.65
CA SER A 10 -11.01 -1.94 -2.64
C SER A 10 -10.52 -0.54 -2.26
N GLN A 11 -11.43 0.42 -2.11
CA GLN A 11 -11.02 1.74 -1.63
C GLN A 11 -10.37 1.64 -0.25
N PHE A 12 -10.91 0.78 0.63
CA PHE A 12 -10.36 0.55 1.96
C PHE A 12 -8.90 0.07 1.90
N ASP A 13 -8.61 -0.92 1.07
CA ASP A 13 -7.24 -1.43 0.95
C ASP A 13 -6.28 -0.35 0.43
N PHE A 14 -6.70 0.42 -0.58
CA PHE A 14 -5.89 1.50 -1.13
C PHE A 14 -5.62 2.59 -0.08
N ASP A 15 -6.65 3.04 0.62
CA ASP A 15 -6.55 4.09 1.64
C ASP A 15 -5.71 3.61 2.83
N LEU A 16 -5.89 2.36 3.27
CA LEU A 16 -5.07 1.75 4.32
C LEU A 16 -3.59 1.66 3.90
N ILE A 17 -3.29 1.18 2.69
CA ILE A 17 -1.91 1.08 2.20
C ILE A 17 -1.23 2.45 2.19
N ASN A 18 -1.91 3.47 1.68
CA ASN A 18 -1.38 4.83 1.64
C ASN A 18 -1.24 5.42 3.05
N HIS A 19 -2.19 5.17 3.94
CA HIS A 19 -2.10 5.59 5.34
C HIS A 19 -0.88 4.99 6.04
N ILE A 20 -0.68 3.67 5.93
CA ILE A 20 0.48 2.97 6.50
C ILE A 20 1.79 3.47 5.90
N LYS A 21 1.84 3.69 4.58
CA LYS A 21 2.99 4.26 3.91
C LYS A 21 3.33 5.66 4.45
N THR A 22 2.34 6.51 4.67
CA THR A 22 2.51 7.84 5.27
C THR A 22 3.10 7.73 6.68
N LEU A 23 2.49 6.93 7.57
CA LEU A 23 3.00 6.70 8.93
C LEU A 23 4.45 6.19 8.93
N ARG A 24 4.76 5.28 8.00
CA ARG A 24 6.09 4.71 7.83
C ARG A 24 7.11 5.78 7.43
N LEU A 25 6.76 6.64 6.46
CA LEU A 25 7.63 7.71 5.99
C LEU A 25 7.84 8.81 7.05
N GLU A 26 6.78 9.20 7.77
CA GLU A 26 6.85 10.16 8.89
C GLU A 26 7.82 9.69 9.98
N LYS A 27 7.82 8.37 10.25
CA LYS A 27 8.73 7.74 11.22
C LYS A 27 10.10 7.38 10.64
N LYS A 28 10.37 7.69 9.36
CA LYS A 28 11.61 7.36 8.64
C LYS A 28 11.95 5.86 8.65
N ILE A 29 10.94 5.00 8.60
CA ILE A 29 11.06 3.54 8.59
C ILE A 29 11.11 3.06 7.12
N SER A 30 12.03 2.16 6.77
CA SER A 30 12.04 1.52 5.45
C SER A 30 10.96 0.42 5.35
N GLN A 31 10.56 0.05 4.14
CA GLN A 31 9.60 -1.06 3.94
C GLN A 31 10.12 -2.37 4.56
N GLU A 32 11.42 -2.63 4.42
CA GLU A 32 12.09 -3.78 5.02
C GLU A 32 12.05 -3.71 6.56
N GLN A 33 12.38 -2.56 7.15
CA GLN A 33 12.34 -2.37 8.60
C GLN A 33 10.92 -2.59 9.15
N LEU A 34 9.90 -2.06 8.48
CA LEU A 34 8.51 -2.29 8.89
C LEU A 34 8.17 -3.78 8.79
N SER A 35 8.55 -4.46 7.71
CA SER A 35 8.32 -5.90 7.55
C SER A 35 8.95 -6.72 8.69
N ILE A 36 10.20 -6.41 9.05
CA ILE A 36 10.92 -7.07 10.15
C ILE A 36 10.23 -6.79 11.49
N SER A 37 9.82 -5.55 11.75
CA SER A 37 9.12 -5.19 12.99
C SER A 37 7.76 -5.89 13.15
N MET A 38 7.12 -6.25 12.03
CA MET A 38 5.90 -7.05 12.00
C MET A 38 6.17 -8.56 12.12
N GLY A 39 7.43 -9.00 12.12
CA GLY A 39 7.80 -10.43 12.10
C GLY A 39 7.46 -11.13 10.77
N LEU A 40 7.54 -10.41 9.66
CA LEU A 40 7.23 -10.92 8.32
C LEU A 40 8.49 -10.95 7.43
N ALA A 41 8.38 -11.58 6.25
CA ALA A 41 9.45 -11.59 5.26
C ALA A 41 9.85 -10.15 4.87
N ARG A 42 11.15 -9.90 4.65
CA ARG A 42 11.71 -8.55 4.36
C ARG A 42 11.01 -7.81 3.21
N SER A 43 10.50 -8.55 2.23
CA SER A 43 9.79 -8.02 1.06
C SER A 43 8.31 -7.72 1.30
N PHE A 44 7.73 -8.10 2.44
CA PHE A 44 6.27 -8.10 2.63
C PHE A 44 5.63 -6.73 2.43
N VAL A 45 6.11 -5.70 3.13
CA VAL A 45 5.57 -4.33 3.00
C VAL A 45 5.87 -3.77 1.61
N GLY A 46 7.02 -4.09 1.02
CA GLY A 46 7.34 -3.71 -0.35
C GLY A 46 6.34 -4.27 -1.36
N ASN A 47 5.92 -5.53 -1.19
CA ASN A 47 4.88 -6.15 -2.00
C ASN A 47 3.51 -5.50 -1.76
N VAL A 48 3.16 -5.18 -0.51
CA VAL A 48 1.85 -4.55 -0.20
C VAL A 48 1.76 -3.12 -0.74
N GLU A 49 2.82 -2.33 -0.61
CA GLU A 49 2.86 -0.95 -1.13
C GLU A 49 3.02 -0.88 -2.66
N ASN A 50 3.34 -2.00 -3.31
CA ASN A 50 3.40 -2.09 -4.76
C ASN A 50 2.00 -2.37 -5.31
N ILE A 51 1.41 -1.38 -5.99
CA ILE A 51 0.07 -1.51 -6.58
C ILE A 51 -0.04 -2.58 -7.66
N ASN A 52 1.09 -3.00 -8.25
CA ASN A 52 1.13 -4.10 -9.22
C ASN A 52 0.92 -5.47 -8.56
N GLU A 53 1.11 -5.55 -7.25
CA GLU A 53 0.99 -6.77 -6.49
C GLU A 53 -0.42 -6.88 -5.89
N SER A 54 -0.95 -8.10 -5.88
CA SER A 54 -2.24 -8.40 -5.25
C SER A 54 -2.17 -8.45 -3.72
N HIS A 55 -0.97 -8.42 -3.14
CA HIS A 55 -0.76 -8.46 -1.69
C HIS A 55 -1.44 -7.27 -0.99
N LYS A 56 -2.22 -7.55 0.05
CA LYS A 56 -2.89 -6.55 0.91
C LYS A 56 -2.67 -6.86 2.39
N TYR A 57 -2.93 -5.88 3.25
CA TYR A 57 -2.97 -6.11 4.69
C TYR A 57 -4.24 -6.90 5.04
N SER A 58 -4.09 -8.02 5.73
CA SER A 58 -5.23 -8.77 6.28
C SER A 58 -5.54 -8.28 7.69
N THR A 59 -6.64 -8.75 8.27
CA THR A 59 -7.01 -8.47 9.67
C THR A 59 -5.89 -8.84 10.65
N ARG A 60 -5.18 -9.95 10.42
CA ARG A 60 -3.97 -10.33 11.17
C ARG A 60 -2.91 -9.23 11.10
N HIS A 61 -2.67 -8.67 9.91
CA HIS A 61 -1.65 -7.64 9.71
C HIS A 61 -1.96 -6.33 10.44
N LEU A 62 -3.24 -5.97 10.65
CA LEU A 62 -3.61 -4.79 11.44
C LEU A 62 -3.05 -4.86 12.87
N THR A 63 -3.12 -6.03 13.51
CA THR A 63 -2.56 -6.23 14.87
C THR A 63 -1.04 -6.15 14.90
N LEU A 64 -0.38 -6.55 13.80
CA LEU A 64 1.08 -6.48 13.68
C LEU A 64 1.54 -5.06 13.43
N LEU A 65 0.84 -4.32 12.56
CA LEU A 65 1.07 -2.91 12.30
C LEU A 65 0.88 -2.08 13.56
N ALA A 66 -0.22 -2.29 14.30
CA ALA A 66 -0.48 -1.57 15.54
C ALA A 66 0.67 -1.74 16.54
N ARG A 67 1.16 -2.97 16.72
CA ARG A 67 2.32 -3.26 17.56
C ARG A 67 3.61 -2.63 17.03
N ALA A 68 3.88 -2.76 15.73
CA ALA A 68 5.06 -2.20 15.09
C ALA A 68 5.15 -0.67 15.22
N PHE A 69 4.00 0.03 15.20
CA PHE A 69 3.93 1.48 15.38
C PHE A 69 3.77 1.93 16.84
N GLY A 70 3.65 0.99 17.80
CA GLY A 70 3.51 1.29 19.22
C GLY A 70 2.12 1.72 19.65
N TYR A 71 1.08 1.43 18.87
CA TYR A 71 -0.31 1.73 19.22
C TYR A 71 -0.87 0.70 20.21
N LYS A 72 -1.57 1.18 21.24
CA LYS A 72 -2.29 0.33 22.20
C LYS A 72 -3.64 -0.15 21.65
N ASN A 73 -4.31 0.70 20.87
CA ASN A 73 -5.61 0.38 20.26
C ASN A 73 -5.51 0.36 18.74
N ILE A 74 -6.17 -0.60 18.09
CA ILE A 74 -6.21 -0.66 16.62
C ILE A 74 -6.86 0.59 16.03
N SER A 75 -7.84 1.20 16.71
CA SER A 75 -8.46 2.45 16.28
C SER A 75 -7.46 3.60 16.09
N ASP A 76 -6.34 3.60 16.81
CA ASP A 76 -5.28 4.60 16.63
C ASP A 76 -4.51 4.41 15.32
N LEU A 77 -4.36 3.17 14.86
CA LEU A 77 -3.81 2.83 13.55
C LEU A 77 -4.78 3.18 12.41
N MET A 78 -6.09 3.15 12.69
CA MET A 78 -7.15 3.32 11.67
C MET A 78 -7.59 4.79 11.53
N LYS A 79 -6.74 5.76 11.84
CA LYS A 79 -7.04 7.20 11.77
C LYS A 79 -6.92 7.73 10.33
N PHE A 80 -7.77 7.21 9.44
CA PHE A 80 -7.98 7.72 8.08
C PHE A 80 -9.50 7.78 7.79
N PRO A 81 -9.95 8.61 6.82
CA PRO A 81 -11.36 8.73 6.51
C PRO A 81 -11.99 7.39 6.13
N THR A 82 -13.23 7.16 6.56
CA THR A 82 -13.97 5.97 6.14
C THR A 82 -14.16 5.99 4.61
N PRO A 83 -13.77 4.92 3.89
CA PRO A 83 -14.00 4.82 2.45
C PRO A 83 -15.49 4.95 2.10
N GLN A 84 -15.78 5.64 0.99
CA GLN A 84 -17.15 5.87 0.52
C GLN A 84 -17.61 4.87 -0.55
N TYR A 85 -16.67 4.17 -1.18
CA TYR A 85 -16.89 3.25 -2.28
C TYR A 85 -16.29 1.88 -1.96
N ASP A 86 -16.94 0.79 -2.39
CA ASP A 86 -16.36 -0.55 -2.22
C ASP A 86 -15.06 -0.67 -3.01
N ARG A 87 -15.10 -0.27 -4.29
CA ARG A 87 -13.99 -0.38 -5.24
C ARG A 87 -13.67 0.93 -5.93
N ILE A 88 -12.41 1.09 -6.24
CA ILE A 88 -11.88 2.14 -7.10
C ILE A 88 -11.07 1.52 -8.23
N LYS A 89 -11.03 2.24 -9.35
CA LYS A 89 -10.07 2.00 -10.42
C LYS A 89 -8.94 3.00 -10.28
N VAL A 90 -7.71 2.50 -10.22
CA VAL A 90 -6.49 3.31 -10.12
C VAL A 90 -5.69 3.14 -11.41
N THR A 91 -5.50 4.23 -12.13
CA THR A 91 -4.62 4.27 -13.31
C THR A 91 -3.22 4.66 -12.88
N VAL A 92 -2.24 3.84 -13.23
CA VAL A 92 -0.85 3.99 -12.82
C VAL A 92 0.03 4.12 -14.05
N LYS A 93 0.85 5.16 -14.07
CA LYS A 93 1.90 5.40 -15.06
C LYS A 93 3.21 4.84 -14.53
N GLN A 94 3.82 3.96 -15.31
CA GLN A 94 5.01 3.19 -14.91
C GLN A 94 6.17 3.50 -15.83
N THR A 95 7.33 3.74 -15.22
CA THR A 95 8.60 3.79 -15.94
C THR A 95 9.23 2.41 -15.86
N MET A 96 9.22 1.69 -16.96
CA MET A 96 9.78 0.35 -17.06
C MET A 96 11.29 0.41 -17.37
N ASN A 97 12.02 -0.60 -16.92
CA ASN A 97 13.40 -0.86 -17.35
C ASN A 97 13.49 -1.07 -18.87
N GLU A 98 14.72 -1.09 -19.40
CA GLU A 98 14.98 -1.21 -20.85
C GLU A 98 14.34 -2.47 -21.47
N SER A 99 14.33 -3.59 -20.73
CA SER A 99 13.70 -4.84 -21.17
C SER A 99 12.18 -4.89 -21.01
N GLY A 100 11.55 -3.86 -20.42
CA GLY A 100 10.10 -3.81 -20.20
C GLY A 100 9.57 -4.81 -19.16
N THR A 101 10.45 -5.48 -18.42
CA THR A 101 10.11 -6.56 -17.48
C THR A 101 9.83 -6.08 -16.06
N LYS A 102 10.42 -4.96 -15.63
CA LYS A 102 10.28 -4.44 -14.26
C LYS A 102 9.95 -2.95 -14.26
N ALA A 103 9.01 -2.55 -13.42
CA ALA A 103 8.72 -1.14 -13.15
C ALA A 103 9.80 -0.56 -12.21
N LEU A 104 10.49 0.49 -12.67
CA LEU A 104 11.46 1.26 -11.89
C LEU A 104 10.76 2.32 -11.03
N SER A 105 9.68 2.91 -11.54
CA SER A 105 8.83 3.83 -10.79
C SER A 105 7.38 3.67 -11.21
N SER A 106 6.47 4.04 -10.30
CA SER A 106 5.02 4.00 -10.54
C SER A 106 4.40 5.25 -9.90
N GLU A 107 3.55 5.91 -10.67
CA GLU A 107 2.84 7.13 -10.28
C GLU A 107 1.35 6.93 -10.52
N VAL A 108 0.53 7.23 -9.52
CA VAL A 108 -0.93 7.22 -9.68
C VAL A 108 -1.34 8.47 -10.45
N VAL A 109 -1.97 8.29 -11.60
CA VAL A 109 -2.37 9.40 -12.48
C VAL A 109 -3.88 9.68 -12.46
N LYS A 110 -4.70 8.68 -12.09
CA LYS A 110 -6.15 8.83 -12.02
C LYS A 110 -6.74 7.84 -11.03
N ILE A 111 -7.76 8.28 -10.30
CA ILE A 111 -8.60 7.43 -9.45
C ILE A 111 -10.04 7.63 -9.89
N GLU A 112 -10.75 6.55 -10.17
CA GLU A 112 -12.17 6.54 -10.52
C GLU A 112 -12.94 5.69 -9.53
N HIS A 113 -14.06 6.21 -9.04
CA HIS A 113 -14.94 5.50 -8.12
C HIS A 113 -15.85 4.57 -8.89
N LEU A 114 -15.85 3.28 -8.54
CA LEU A 114 -16.77 2.32 -9.13
C LEU A 114 -18.04 2.29 -8.27
N LYS A 115 -19.20 2.36 -8.93
CA LYS A 115 -20.51 2.25 -8.28
C LYS A 115 -20.87 0.79 -8.01
#